data_AF-A0A951N2U2-F1
#
_entry.id   AF-A0A951N2U2-F1
#
_cell.length_a   1.000
_cell.length_b   1.000
_cell.length_c   1.000
_cell.angle_alpha   90.00
_cell.angle_beta   90.00
_cell.angle_gamma   90.00
#
_symmetry.space_group_name_H-M   'P 1'
#
loop_
_entity.id
_entity.type
_entity.pdbx_description
1 polymer ?
#
loop_
_entity_poly.entity_id
_entity_poly.type
_entity_poly.pdbx_seq_one_letter_code
_entity_poly.pdbx_strand_id
1 'polypeptide(L)'
;METPADLTRQHVSTAAPRGAGRVAGDDGFTLVELLVAVFLFGVVMVALTGAFIAAVGAVGDQRLRTSATRVATDKLETLRGMPFDQLSSQTGQTIATTPEGRAFTVDTTVTAIDAGTGAPAVGGEVRQVTVTVSWTSRGTARNVSYTTAVAPEDPGTVAAAQAIGTVTMFPSPATADASGRPLQNIDVTVPLRGFSADTLVHLSWTNADGTAGATTLTSTTGLNWRGTIAKEQVLAAIGADGRGEVRFDVSAGTLAAVYTLSVNVAAASPPVITTATIDRSPVTVAKPATGRTCADRNQCQNTTDVVFTVTVDGLDATQDSVILQYQLHDGSFQEVPLAPTTVSGQWQLTVRARTTKFLVGTARSFRFTAIRSADGATAATAVARDVVST
;
A
#
# COMPACT_ATOMS: atom_id res chain seq x y z
N MET A 1 39.55 39.02 -14.38
CA MET A 1 40.38 38.07 -15.15
C MET A 1 39.67 37.88 -16.48
N GLU A 2 40.40 38.12 -17.55
CA GLU A 2 40.00 38.67 -18.85
C GLU A 2 38.83 37.98 -19.62
N THR A 3 38.00 38.82 -20.24
CA THR A 3 37.37 38.61 -21.58
C THR A 3 38.25 39.41 -22.59
N PRO A 4 38.12 39.32 -23.95
CA PRO A 4 37.30 38.47 -24.82
C PRO A 4 37.99 37.96 -26.14
N ALA A 5 37.20 37.24 -26.97
CA ALA A 5 37.15 37.22 -28.46
C ALA A 5 38.40 37.00 -29.33
N ASP A 6 38.29 36.12 -30.33
CA ASP A 6 38.63 36.55 -31.69
C ASP A 6 37.86 35.78 -32.79
N LEU A 7 37.27 36.57 -33.67
CA LEU A 7 36.56 36.22 -34.89
C LEU A 7 37.55 36.42 -36.04
N THR A 8 38.08 35.34 -36.62
CA THR A 8 38.90 35.49 -37.82
C THR A 8 38.01 35.67 -39.05
N ARG A 9 37.75 36.94 -39.31
CA ARG A 9 37.21 37.52 -40.53
C ARG A 9 38.34 37.58 -41.57
N GLN A 10 38.26 36.80 -42.65
CA GLN A 10 39.08 37.05 -43.84
C GLN A 10 38.32 38.00 -44.78
N HIS A 11 38.93 39.15 -45.04
CA HIS A 11 38.50 40.20 -45.96
C HIS A 11 39.47 40.27 -47.15
N VAL A 12 39.06 41.03 -48.18
CA VAL A 12 39.82 41.59 -49.33
C VAL A 12 39.77 40.70 -50.60
N SER A 13 38.89 40.95 -51.60
CA SER A 13 38.80 42.07 -52.57
C SER A 13 40.04 42.19 -53.46
N THR A 14 40.02 41.81 -54.74
CA THR A 14 39.81 42.73 -55.88
C THR A 14 39.98 42.00 -57.23
N ALA A 15 39.43 42.62 -58.28
CA ALA A 15 39.73 42.47 -59.72
C ALA A 15 38.69 41.72 -60.57
N ALA A 16 37.77 42.50 -61.16
CA ALA A 16 37.26 42.22 -62.49
C ALA A 16 38.35 42.56 -63.52
N PRO A 17 38.42 41.82 -64.65
CA PRO A 17 37.89 42.44 -65.86
C PRO A 17 37.01 41.51 -66.69
N ARG A 18 36.15 42.21 -67.45
CA ARG A 18 35.27 41.76 -68.52
C ARG A 18 35.98 40.80 -69.50
N GLY A 19 35.36 39.65 -69.72
CA GLY A 19 35.58 38.78 -70.87
C GLY A 19 34.26 38.13 -71.24
N ALA A 20 33.62 38.66 -72.28
CA ALA A 20 32.38 38.17 -72.86
C ALA A 20 32.51 36.70 -73.31
N GLY A 21 31.45 35.91 -73.09
CA GLY A 21 31.44 34.52 -73.56
C GLY A 21 30.16 33.77 -73.25
N ARG A 22 29.10 34.10 -73.99
CA ARG A 22 27.80 33.40 -74.08
C ARG A 22 26.90 33.48 -72.85
N VAL A 23 25.99 34.45 -72.92
CA VAL A 23 24.59 34.23 -72.55
C VAL A 23 24.18 32.89 -73.19
N ALA A 24 24.17 31.82 -72.39
CA ALA A 24 23.48 30.61 -72.78
C ALA A 24 22.02 31.04 -72.94
N GLY A 25 21.49 30.91 -74.15
CA GLY A 25 20.15 31.35 -74.49
C GLY A 25 19.16 30.78 -73.49
N ASP A 26 18.23 31.62 -73.04
CA ASP A 26 16.91 31.15 -72.65
C ASP A 26 16.27 30.56 -73.92
N ASP A 27 16.73 29.37 -74.30
CA ASP A 27 16.11 28.57 -75.35
C ASP A 27 14.72 28.23 -74.83
N GLY A 28 13.72 28.91 -75.40
CA GLY A 28 12.33 28.69 -75.05
C GLY A 28 11.99 27.20 -75.16
N PHE A 29 11.42 26.65 -74.10
CA PHE A 29 10.97 25.25 -74.02
C PHE A 29 10.20 24.90 -75.29
N THR A 30 10.66 23.90 -76.02
CA THR A 30 9.96 23.50 -77.25
C THR A 30 8.64 22.82 -76.86
N LEU A 31 7.57 23.05 -77.62
CA LEU A 31 6.27 22.38 -77.38
C LEU A 31 6.41 20.84 -77.35
N VAL A 32 7.37 20.32 -78.13
CA VAL A 32 7.71 18.90 -78.17
C VAL A 32 8.28 18.43 -76.84
N GLU A 33 9.12 19.23 -76.17
CA GLU A 33 9.71 18.89 -74.88
C GLU A 33 8.66 18.80 -73.77
N LEU A 34 7.69 19.73 -73.76
CA LEU A 34 6.55 19.66 -72.84
C LEU A 34 5.70 18.39 -73.07
N LEU A 35 5.44 18.02 -74.33
CA LEU A 35 4.70 16.80 -74.67
C LEU A 35 5.44 15.54 -74.21
N VAL A 36 6.75 15.47 -74.43
CA VAL A 36 7.57 14.34 -73.96
C VAL A 36 7.60 14.29 -72.43
N ALA A 37 7.74 15.43 -71.74
CA ALA A 37 7.72 15.48 -70.29
C ALA A 37 6.38 14.99 -69.70
N VAL A 38 5.25 15.43 -70.26
CA VAL A 38 3.91 14.98 -69.81
C VAL A 38 3.71 13.49 -70.11
N PHE A 39 4.19 13.00 -71.25
CA PHE A 39 4.14 11.57 -71.58
C PHE A 39 4.95 10.72 -70.59
N LEU A 40 6.21 11.09 -70.32
CA LEU A 40 7.06 10.39 -69.36
C LEU A 40 6.48 10.45 -67.94
N PHE A 41 5.95 11.61 -67.54
CA PHE A 41 5.25 11.76 -66.28
C PHE A 41 4.04 10.82 -66.17
N GLY A 42 3.26 10.67 -67.24
CA GLY A 42 2.15 9.71 -67.31
C GLY A 42 2.60 8.27 -67.10
N VAL A 43 3.70 7.84 -67.75
CA VAL A 43 4.27 6.50 -67.57
C VAL A 43 4.69 6.26 -66.12
N VAL A 44 5.37 7.23 -65.49
CA VAL A 44 5.79 7.15 -64.09
C VAL A 44 4.58 7.06 -63.16
N MET A 45 3.54 7.86 -63.39
CA MET A 45 2.32 7.85 -62.56
C MET A 45 1.58 6.51 -62.61
N VAL A 46 1.54 5.84 -63.76
CA VAL A 46 0.95 4.49 -63.88
C VAL A 46 1.75 3.48 -63.06
N ALA A 47 3.08 3.50 -63.15
CA ALA A 47 3.94 2.61 -62.38
C ALA A 47 3.78 2.83 -60.86
N LEU A 48 3.75 4.09 -60.40
CA LEU A 48 3.54 4.44 -59.00
C LEU A 48 2.17 3.98 -58.48
N THR A 49 1.14 4.09 -59.29
CA THR A 49 -0.21 3.62 -58.94
C THR A 49 -0.23 2.11 -58.70
N GLY A 50 0.42 1.34 -59.57
CA GLY A 50 0.56 -0.12 -59.40
C GLY A 50 1.31 -0.48 -58.11
N ALA A 51 2.42 0.21 -57.83
CA ALA A 51 3.19 0.01 -56.61
C ALA A 51 2.38 0.35 -55.35
N PHE A 52 1.59 1.43 -55.37
CA PHE A 52 0.74 1.83 -54.26
C PHE A 52 -0.36 0.81 -53.96
N ILE A 53 -1.04 0.29 -55.00
CA ILE A 53 -2.07 -0.76 -54.84
C ILE A 53 -1.45 -2.02 -54.22
N ALA A 54 -0.27 -2.43 -54.69
CA ALA A 54 0.45 -3.57 -54.14
C ALA A 54 0.83 -3.35 -52.66
N ALA A 55 1.30 -2.15 -52.31
CA ALA A 55 1.69 -1.79 -50.95
C ALA A 55 0.48 -1.81 -49.98
N VAL A 56 -0.64 -1.20 -50.36
CA VAL A 56 -1.90 -1.26 -49.58
C VAL A 56 -2.33 -2.72 -49.40
N GLY A 57 -2.18 -3.51 -50.45
CA GLY A 57 -2.47 -4.93 -50.38
C GLY A 57 -1.60 -5.69 -49.37
N ALA A 58 -0.30 -5.46 -49.40
CA ALA A 58 0.65 -6.06 -48.47
C ALA A 58 0.35 -5.68 -47.01
N VAL A 59 -0.03 -4.43 -46.74
CA VAL A 59 -0.45 -3.99 -45.40
C VAL A 59 -1.70 -4.73 -44.94
N GLY A 60 -2.68 -4.93 -45.82
CA GLY A 60 -3.88 -5.71 -45.52
C GLY A 60 -3.58 -7.17 -45.16
N ASP A 61 -2.66 -7.80 -45.88
CA ASP A 61 -2.22 -9.18 -45.61
C ASP A 61 -1.47 -9.29 -44.28
N GLN A 62 -0.61 -8.31 -43.98
CA GLN A 62 0.11 -8.28 -42.72
C GLN A 62 -0.84 -8.11 -41.53
N ARG A 63 -1.87 -7.26 -41.64
CA ARG A 63 -2.91 -7.13 -40.62
C ARG A 63 -3.62 -8.45 -40.36
N LEU A 64 -4.01 -9.17 -41.43
CA LEU A 64 -4.62 -10.50 -41.31
C LEU A 64 -3.70 -11.50 -40.59
N ARG A 65 -2.41 -11.51 -40.93
CA ARG A 65 -1.43 -12.38 -40.30
C ARG A 65 -1.24 -12.06 -38.82
N THR A 66 -1.17 -10.77 -38.45
CA THR A 66 -1.10 -10.36 -37.04
C THR A 66 -2.35 -10.77 -36.26
N SER A 67 -3.55 -10.60 -36.83
CA SER A 67 -4.79 -11.09 -36.22
C SER A 67 -4.80 -12.62 -36.07
N ALA A 68 -4.38 -13.36 -37.09
CA ALA A 68 -4.30 -14.82 -37.04
C ALA A 68 -3.30 -15.31 -35.98
N THR A 69 -2.14 -14.66 -35.86
CA THR A 69 -1.17 -14.93 -34.79
C THR A 69 -1.79 -14.71 -33.42
N ARG A 70 -2.51 -13.59 -33.22
CA ARG A 70 -3.20 -13.33 -31.94
C ARG A 70 -4.21 -14.42 -31.61
N VAL A 71 -5.05 -14.82 -32.57
CA VAL A 71 -6.01 -15.93 -32.40
C VAL A 71 -5.29 -17.23 -32.04
N ALA A 72 -4.16 -17.53 -32.70
CA ALA A 72 -3.38 -18.73 -32.41
C ALA A 72 -2.79 -18.70 -31.00
N THR A 73 -2.21 -17.57 -30.58
CA THR A 73 -1.65 -17.37 -29.25
C THR A 73 -2.73 -17.45 -28.17
N ASP A 74 -3.85 -16.76 -28.35
CA ASP A 74 -4.97 -16.79 -27.39
C ASP A 74 -5.52 -18.22 -27.22
N LYS A 75 -5.63 -18.99 -28.32
CA LYS A 75 -6.02 -20.40 -28.26
C LYS A 75 -4.96 -21.25 -27.55
N LEU A 76 -3.68 -21.05 -27.83
CA LEU A 76 -2.60 -21.76 -27.16
C LEU A 76 -2.57 -21.49 -25.65
N GLU A 77 -2.70 -20.24 -25.23
CA GLU A 77 -2.74 -19.88 -23.80
C GLU A 77 -3.97 -20.48 -23.10
N THR A 78 -5.13 -20.50 -23.78
CA THR A 78 -6.31 -21.20 -23.29
C THR A 78 -6.05 -22.70 -23.09
N LEU A 79 -5.37 -23.35 -24.05
CA LEU A 79 -5.02 -24.76 -23.94
C LEU A 79 -3.98 -25.01 -22.84
N ARG A 80 -3.01 -24.12 -22.65
CA ARG A 80 -1.99 -24.24 -21.58
C ARG A 80 -2.58 -24.12 -20.18
N GLY A 81 -3.67 -23.37 -20.01
CA GLY A 81 -4.38 -23.26 -18.73
C GLY A 81 -5.39 -24.38 -18.46
N MET A 82 -5.59 -25.30 -19.40
CA MET A 82 -6.55 -26.40 -19.27
C MET A 82 -5.94 -27.58 -18.48
N PRO A 83 -6.73 -28.32 -17.68
CA PRO A 83 -6.30 -29.57 -17.07
C PRO A 83 -5.70 -30.53 -18.11
N PHE A 84 -4.57 -31.15 -17.76
CA PHE A 84 -3.77 -31.97 -18.69
C PHE A 84 -4.58 -33.12 -19.32
N ASP A 85 -5.45 -33.75 -18.54
CA ASP A 85 -6.34 -34.84 -18.95
C ASP A 85 -7.39 -34.40 -19.99
N GLN A 86 -7.73 -33.11 -20.02
CA GLN A 86 -8.71 -32.57 -20.96
C GLN A 86 -8.11 -32.16 -22.31
N LEU A 87 -6.78 -32.01 -22.42
CA LEU A 87 -6.13 -31.54 -23.65
C LEU A 87 -6.42 -32.40 -24.87
N SER A 88 -6.40 -33.73 -24.72
CA SER A 88 -6.62 -34.65 -25.85
C SER A 88 -8.02 -34.49 -26.49
N SER A 89 -9.02 -34.03 -25.72
CA SER A 89 -10.38 -33.76 -26.22
C SER A 89 -10.48 -32.52 -27.10
N GLN A 90 -9.45 -31.67 -27.11
CA GLN A 90 -9.44 -30.40 -27.83
C GLN A 90 -9.00 -30.52 -29.29
N THR A 91 -8.71 -31.75 -29.77
CA THR A 91 -8.37 -31.98 -31.18
C THR A 91 -9.57 -31.70 -32.07
N GLY A 92 -9.38 -30.94 -33.14
CA GLY A 92 -10.39 -30.65 -34.15
C GLY A 92 -10.41 -29.19 -34.61
N GLN A 93 -11.38 -28.89 -35.47
CA GLN A 93 -11.55 -27.59 -36.08
C GLN A 93 -12.65 -26.77 -35.40
N THR A 94 -12.38 -25.49 -35.22
CA THR A 94 -13.33 -24.49 -34.72
C THR A 94 -13.22 -23.21 -35.54
N ILE A 95 -14.23 -22.34 -35.46
CA ILE A 95 -14.18 -21.01 -36.05
C ILE A 95 -13.98 -19.99 -34.93
N ALA A 96 -12.96 -19.16 -35.06
CA ALA A 96 -12.72 -18.03 -34.17
C ALA A 96 -13.09 -16.73 -34.89
N THR A 97 -13.89 -15.88 -34.24
CA THR A 97 -14.27 -14.56 -34.77
C THR A 97 -13.62 -13.48 -33.93
N THR A 98 -12.83 -12.60 -34.55
CA THR A 98 -12.22 -11.47 -33.86
C THR A 98 -13.26 -10.38 -33.57
N PRO A 99 -13.00 -9.44 -32.63
CA PRO A 99 -13.91 -8.33 -32.35
C PRO A 99 -14.26 -7.48 -33.57
N GLU A 100 -13.40 -7.46 -34.59
CA GLU A 100 -13.62 -6.77 -35.87
C GLU A 100 -14.51 -7.58 -36.84
N GLY A 101 -15.12 -8.67 -36.39
CA GLY A 101 -16.02 -9.52 -37.18
C GLY A 101 -15.32 -10.45 -38.18
N ARG A 102 -14.01 -10.64 -38.04
CA ARG A 102 -13.20 -11.45 -38.97
C ARG A 102 -13.21 -12.91 -38.52
N ALA A 103 -13.59 -13.84 -39.40
CA ALA A 103 -13.58 -15.27 -39.10
C ALA A 103 -12.27 -15.94 -39.54
N PHE A 104 -11.73 -16.80 -38.68
CA PHE A 104 -10.57 -17.65 -38.93
C PHE A 104 -10.92 -19.11 -38.61
N THR A 105 -10.41 -20.04 -39.42
CA THR A 105 -10.50 -21.48 -39.10
C THR A 105 -9.32 -21.88 -38.23
N VAL A 106 -9.60 -22.42 -37.05
CA VAL A 106 -8.59 -22.84 -36.06
C VAL A 106 -8.62 -24.36 -35.97
N ASP A 107 -7.57 -25.01 -36.44
CA ASP A 107 -7.36 -26.45 -36.34
C ASP A 107 -6.37 -26.74 -35.20
N THR A 108 -6.81 -27.53 -34.22
CA THR A 108 -5.99 -27.94 -33.09
C THR A 108 -5.68 -29.42 -33.20
N THR A 109 -4.40 -29.79 -33.13
CA THR A 109 -3.97 -31.18 -33.07
C THR A 109 -3.22 -31.42 -31.77
N VAL A 110 -3.61 -32.47 -31.05
CA VAL A 110 -2.96 -32.87 -29.79
C VAL A 110 -2.41 -34.27 -29.94
N THR A 111 -1.09 -34.39 -29.84
CA THR A 111 -0.36 -35.65 -29.97
C THR A 111 0.41 -35.96 -28.69
N ALA A 112 0.25 -37.16 -28.14
CA ALA A 112 1.10 -37.62 -27.05
C ALA A 112 2.52 -37.88 -27.57
N ILE A 113 3.51 -37.31 -26.90
CA ILE A 113 4.94 -37.46 -27.23
C ILE A 113 5.71 -37.97 -26.02
N ASP A 114 6.78 -38.69 -26.29
CA ASP A 114 7.77 -39.09 -25.29
C ASP A 114 8.65 -37.88 -24.88
N ALA A 115 8.87 -37.70 -23.57
CA ALA A 115 9.56 -36.52 -23.05
C ALA A 115 11.07 -36.49 -23.37
N GLY A 116 11.71 -37.66 -23.52
CA GLY A 116 13.14 -37.76 -23.77
C GLY A 116 13.50 -37.65 -25.26
N THR A 117 12.64 -38.17 -26.13
CA THR A 117 12.89 -38.27 -27.58
C THR A 117 12.08 -37.26 -28.40
N GLY A 118 11.01 -36.68 -27.84
CA GLY A 118 10.08 -35.80 -28.55
C GLY A 118 9.26 -36.50 -29.63
N ALA A 119 9.35 -37.83 -29.75
CA ALA A 119 8.66 -38.61 -30.76
C ALA A 119 7.22 -38.95 -30.33
N PRO A 120 6.27 -39.11 -31.26
CA PRO A 120 4.94 -39.59 -30.95
C PRO A 120 4.99 -40.94 -30.24
N ALA A 121 4.35 -41.04 -29.07
CA ALA A 121 4.35 -42.24 -28.24
C ALA A 121 2.96 -42.47 -27.64
N VAL A 122 2.44 -43.70 -27.77
CA VAL A 122 1.17 -44.09 -27.15
C VAL A 122 1.36 -44.07 -25.63
N GLY A 123 0.59 -43.23 -24.93
CA GLY A 123 0.77 -43.03 -23.49
C GLY A 123 1.93 -42.12 -23.12
N GLY A 124 2.51 -41.37 -24.08
CA GLY A 124 3.60 -40.42 -23.83
C GLY A 124 3.27 -39.44 -22.70
N GLU A 125 4.28 -39.05 -21.93
CA GLU A 125 4.12 -38.21 -20.74
C GLU A 125 3.75 -36.78 -21.08
N VAL A 126 4.03 -36.32 -22.30
CA VAL A 126 3.81 -34.94 -22.71
C VAL A 126 2.76 -34.89 -23.82
N ARG A 127 1.98 -33.80 -23.87
CA ARG A 127 1.04 -33.50 -24.95
C ARG A 127 1.61 -32.37 -25.79
N GLN A 128 2.00 -32.69 -27.02
CA GLN A 128 2.33 -31.68 -28.01
C GLN A 128 1.03 -31.17 -28.63
N VAL A 129 0.81 -29.87 -28.51
CA VAL A 129 -0.37 -29.16 -29.01
C VAL A 129 0.07 -28.27 -30.15
N THR A 130 -0.48 -28.48 -31.35
CA THR A 130 -0.25 -27.63 -32.51
C THR A 130 -1.56 -26.93 -32.89
N VAL A 131 -1.53 -25.61 -32.96
CA VAL A 131 -2.65 -24.76 -33.38
C VAL A 131 -2.32 -24.15 -34.73
N THR A 132 -3.11 -24.51 -35.75
CA THR A 132 -3.02 -23.94 -37.10
C THR A 132 -4.23 -23.04 -37.35
N VAL A 133 -3.97 -21.76 -37.59
CA VAL A 133 -5.00 -20.77 -37.93
C VAL A 133 -4.93 -20.47 -39.42
N SER A 134 -6.03 -20.70 -40.13
CA SER A 134 -6.14 -20.56 -41.58
C SER A 134 -7.16 -19.50 -41.98
N TRP A 135 -6.86 -18.77 -43.05
CA TRP A 135 -7.73 -17.77 -43.66
C TRP A 135 -7.49 -17.66 -45.17
N THR A 136 -8.39 -17.00 -45.88
CA THR A 136 -8.22 -16.68 -47.30
C THR A 136 -7.90 -15.19 -47.44
N SER A 137 -6.84 -14.87 -48.19
CA SER A 137 -6.56 -13.49 -48.64
C SER A 137 -6.39 -13.45 -50.15
N ARG A 138 -7.14 -12.57 -50.83
CA ARG A 138 -7.18 -12.43 -52.30
C ARG A 138 -7.30 -13.78 -53.03
N GLY A 139 -8.21 -14.64 -52.57
CA GLY A 139 -8.43 -15.97 -53.16
C GLY A 139 -7.33 -17.00 -52.86
N THR A 140 -6.28 -16.64 -52.13
CA THR A 140 -5.21 -17.56 -51.73
C THR A 140 -5.37 -17.98 -50.28
N ALA A 141 -5.34 -19.28 -50.01
CA ALA A 141 -5.32 -19.80 -48.64
C ALA A 141 -3.97 -19.46 -47.96
N ARG A 142 -4.04 -19.03 -46.71
CA ARG A 142 -2.90 -18.66 -45.86
C ARG A 142 -3.10 -19.27 -44.48
N ASN A 143 -2.01 -19.56 -43.79
CA ASN A 143 -2.06 -20.04 -42.42
C ASN A 143 -0.88 -19.55 -41.58
N VAL A 144 -1.02 -19.69 -40.27
CA VAL A 144 0.06 -19.67 -39.27
C VAL A 144 -0.09 -20.88 -38.37
N SER A 145 1.02 -21.50 -37.99
CA SER A 145 1.03 -22.67 -37.12
C SER A 145 1.98 -22.43 -35.95
N TYR A 146 1.52 -22.76 -34.74
CA TYR A 146 2.31 -22.68 -33.51
C TYR A 146 2.18 -23.99 -32.75
N THR A 147 3.30 -24.46 -32.22
CA THR A 147 3.37 -25.71 -31.47
C THR A 147 3.91 -25.44 -30.06
N THR A 148 3.30 -26.07 -29.07
CA THR A 148 3.77 -26.09 -27.69
C THR A 148 3.68 -27.51 -27.12
N ALA A 149 4.35 -27.74 -26.01
CA ALA A 149 4.31 -29.00 -25.28
C ALA A 149 3.83 -28.73 -23.86
N VAL A 150 2.86 -29.51 -23.41
CA VAL A 150 2.31 -29.44 -22.04
C VAL A 150 2.60 -30.78 -21.38
N ALA A 151 3.23 -30.75 -20.21
CA ALA A 151 3.41 -31.93 -19.36
C ALA A 151 2.30 -31.94 -18.30
N PRO A 152 1.91 -33.11 -17.76
CA PRO A 152 1.08 -33.16 -16.58
C PRO A 152 1.82 -32.43 -15.45
N GLU A 153 1.08 -31.80 -14.56
CA GLU A 153 1.65 -31.43 -13.26
C GLU A 153 2.17 -32.74 -12.65
N ASP A 154 3.49 -32.85 -12.52
CA ASP A 154 4.17 -34.05 -12.05
C ASP A 154 3.54 -34.50 -10.72
N PRO A 155 2.79 -35.64 -10.68
CA PRO A 155 2.20 -36.10 -9.44
C PRO A 155 3.26 -36.63 -8.46
N GLY A 156 4.53 -36.71 -8.87
CA GLY A 156 5.66 -36.88 -7.96
C GLY A 156 6.81 -37.68 -8.56
N THR A 157 7.77 -37.02 -9.23
CA THR A 157 9.10 -37.62 -9.44
C THR A 157 10.28 -36.66 -9.62
N VAL A 158 10.09 -35.36 -9.68
CA VAL A 158 11.03 -34.44 -9.03
C VAL A 158 10.42 -34.11 -7.68
N ALA A 159 11.11 -34.48 -6.59
CA ALA A 159 10.88 -33.78 -5.32
C ALA A 159 11.08 -32.30 -5.64
N ALA A 160 9.99 -31.57 -5.90
CA ALA A 160 10.05 -30.13 -6.05
C ALA A 160 10.83 -29.67 -4.83
N ALA A 161 11.99 -29.06 -5.06
CA ALA A 161 12.91 -28.71 -3.98
C ALA A 161 12.07 -28.14 -2.85
N GLN A 162 12.03 -28.88 -1.74
CA GLN A 162 11.12 -28.54 -0.66
C GLN A 162 11.41 -27.09 -0.29
N ALA A 163 10.36 -26.30 -0.16
CA ALA A 163 10.51 -24.89 0.14
C ALA A 163 9.40 -24.43 1.06
N ILE A 164 9.80 -23.73 2.12
CA ILE A 164 8.91 -22.90 2.91
C ILE A 164 8.83 -21.56 2.19
N GLY A 165 7.63 -21.20 1.73
CA GLY A 165 7.34 -19.91 1.10
C GLY A 165 7.29 -18.78 2.11
N THR A 166 6.86 -17.60 1.66
CA THR A 166 6.73 -16.44 2.54
C THR A 166 5.65 -16.67 3.59
N VAL A 167 6.07 -16.79 4.84
CA VAL A 167 5.16 -16.89 6.00
C VAL A 167 4.45 -15.54 6.16
N THR A 168 3.13 -15.60 6.38
CA THR A 168 2.33 -14.41 6.65
C THR A 168 1.57 -14.60 7.96
N MET A 169 1.50 -13.52 8.74
CA MET A 169 0.71 -13.46 9.96
C MET A 169 -0.22 -12.26 9.90
N PHE A 170 -1.44 -12.41 10.38
CA PHE A 170 -2.43 -11.35 10.43
C PHE A 170 -3.06 -11.27 11.83
N PRO A 171 -3.19 -10.06 12.41
CA PRO A 171 -2.68 -8.77 11.92
C PRO A 171 -1.15 -8.65 12.02
N SER A 172 -0.51 -7.96 11.07
CA SER A 172 0.91 -7.59 11.10
C SER A 172 1.10 -6.16 10.56
N PRO A 173 1.55 -5.18 11.38
CA PRO A 173 1.86 -5.33 12.81
C PRO A 173 0.60 -5.65 13.63
N ALA A 174 0.74 -6.49 14.66
CA ALA A 174 -0.35 -6.79 15.58
C ALA A 174 -0.54 -5.64 16.57
N THR A 175 -1.79 -5.25 16.84
CA THR A 175 -2.09 -4.28 17.90
C THR A 175 -2.09 -4.98 19.25
N ALA A 176 -1.35 -4.45 20.23
CA ALA A 176 -1.23 -4.99 21.58
C ALA A 176 -1.67 -4.01 22.68
N ASP A 177 -1.92 -4.54 23.87
CA ASP A 177 -2.04 -3.74 25.09
C ASP A 177 -0.67 -3.25 25.59
N ALA A 178 -0.66 -2.47 26.68
CA ALA A 178 0.56 -1.93 27.28
C ALA A 178 1.52 -3.01 27.81
N SER A 179 1.06 -4.24 28.02
CA SER A 179 1.90 -5.38 28.44
C SER A 179 2.53 -6.12 27.26
N GLY A 180 2.16 -5.77 26.02
CA GLY A 180 2.65 -6.44 24.82
C GLY A 180 1.84 -7.66 24.39
N ARG A 181 0.63 -7.85 24.95
CA ARG A 181 -0.29 -8.91 24.51
C ARG A 181 -1.14 -8.43 23.35
N PRO A 182 -1.25 -9.20 22.25
CA PRO A 182 -2.15 -8.87 21.16
C PRO A 182 -3.61 -8.69 21.62
N LEU A 183 -4.33 -7.76 21.00
CA LEU A 183 -5.76 -7.55 21.27
C LEU A 183 -6.66 -8.57 20.56
N GLN A 184 -6.13 -9.24 19.54
CA GLN A 184 -6.81 -10.21 18.69
C GLN A 184 -5.93 -11.44 18.44
N ASN A 185 -6.54 -12.55 18.08
CA ASN A 185 -5.82 -13.76 17.70
C ASN A 185 -4.98 -13.53 16.45
N ILE A 186 -3.91 -14.31 16.30
CA ILE A 186 -2.98 -14.21 15.17
C ILE A 186 -3.25 -15.37 14.22
N ASP A 187 -3.71 -15.07 13.01
CA ASP A 187 -3.85 -16.05 11.95
C ASP A 187 -2.54 -16.19 11.20
N VAL A 188 -2.09 -17.43 11.00
CA VAL A 188 -0.83 -17.77 10.36
C VAL A 188 -1.11 -18.52 9.07
N THR A 189 -0.44 -18.14 7.98
CA THR A 189 -0.43 -18.89 6.73
C THR A 189 1.01 -19.16 6.29
N VAL A 190 1.31 -20.44 6.09
CA VAL A 190 2.61 -20.94 5.62
C VAL A 190 2.40 -21.64 4.27
N PRO A 191 2.80 -21.00 3.15
CA PRO A 191 2.82 -21.66 1.86
C PRO A 191 3.98 -22.65 1.80
N LEU A 192 3.73 -23.92 1.44
CA LEU A 192 4.80 -24.90 1.20
C LEU A 192 4.74 -25.42 -0.23
N ARG A 193 5.92 -25.71 -0.82
CA ARG A 193 6.04 -26.37 -2.12
C ARG A 193 6.81 -27.67 -1.97
N GLY A 194 6.37 -28.73 -2.66
CA GLY A 194 7.02 -30.04 -2.63
C GLY A 194 6.77 -30.87 -1.36
N PHE A 195 5.78 -30.49 -0.54
CA PHE A 195 5.36 -31.23 0.65
C PHE A 195 4.03 -31.95 0.43
N SER A 196 3.85 -33.12 1.04
CA SER A 196 2.58 -33.84 1.04
C SER A 196 1.55 -33.09 1.90
N ALA A 197 0.26 -33.20 1.58
CA ALA A 197 -0.81 -32.50 2.34
C ALA A 197 -0.89 -32.92 3.82
N ASP A 198 -0.39 -34.12 4.10
CA ASP A 198 -0.22 -34.78 5.40
C ASP A 198 1.04 -34.34 6.16
N THR A 199 1.89 -33.51 5.56
CA THR A 199 3.04 -32.90 6.25
C THR A 199 2.56 -32.03 7.42
N LEU A 200 3.11 -32.30 8.61
CA LEU A 200 2.92 -31.46 9.78
C LEU A 200 3.84 -30.23 9.72
N VAL A 201 3.26 -29.05 9.95
CA VAL A 201 4.00 -27.80 10.06
C VAL A 201 3.99 -27.35 11.49
N HIS A 202 5.16 -27.31 12.12
CA HIS A 202 5.31 -26.89 13.51
C HIS A 202 5.73 -25.43 13.57
N LEU A 203 5.01 -24.66 14.36
CA LEU A 203 5.30 -23.27 14.66
C LEU A 203 5.60 -23.15 16.14
N SER A 204 6.72 -22.54 16.51
CA SER A 204 7.09 -22.29 17.91
C SER A 204 7.59 -20.86 18.12
N TRP A 205 7.44 -20.34 19.34
CA TRP A 205 7.90 -19.01 19.72
C TRP A 205 8.30 -18.95 21.19
N THR A 206 9.06 -17.92 21.55
CA THR A 206 9.41 -17.59 22.93
C THR A 206 8.88 -16.19 23.24
N ASN A 207 8.15 -16.09 24.34
CA ASN A 207 7.56 -14.86 24.86
C ASN A 207 8.59 -14.03 25.63
N ALA A 208 8.29 -12.75 25.83
CA ALA A 208 9.13 -11.81 26.57
C ALA A 208 9.39 -12.21 28.03
N ASP A 209 8.48 -12.97 28.64
CA ASP A 209 8.60 -13.51 30.00
C ASP A 209 9.41 -14.83 30.07
N GLY A 210 9.94 -15.30 28.93
CA GLY A 210 10.69 -16.54 28.82
C GLY A 210 9.82 -17.80 28.67
N THR A 211 8.49 -17.68 28.69
CA THR A 211 7.60 -18.81 28.36
C THR A 211 7.68 -19.14 26.87
N ALA A 212 7.44 -20.38 26.51
CA ALA A 212 7.43 -20.82 25.10
C ALA A 212 6.04 -21.31 24.70
N GLY A 213 5.68 -21.08 23.44
CA GLY A 213 4.45 -21.59 22.84
C GLY A 213 4.74 -22.35 21.56
N ALA A 214 3.83 -23.27 21.21
CA ALA A 214 3.90 -24.02 19.97
C ALA A 214 2.49 -24.38 19.47
N THR A 215 2.35 -24.49 18.15
CA THR A 215 1.13 -24.98 17.49
C THR A 215 1.49 -25.73 16.20
N THR A 216 0.61 -26.64 15.79
CA THR A 216 0.73 -27.34 14.51
C THR A 216 -0.30 -26.79 13.54
N LEU A 217 0.15 -26.35 12.38
CA LEU A 217 -0.72 -25.86 11.32
C LEU A 217 -1.26 -27.02 10.50
N THR A 218 -2.48 -26.87 9.99
CA THR A 218 -3.14 -27.89 9.18
C THR A 218 -3.28 -27.41 7.74
N SER A 219 -3.17 -28.33 6.78
CA SER A 219 -3.44 -28.01 5.37
C SER A 219 -4.92 -27.73 5.21
N THR A 220 -5.27 -26.62 4.55
CA THR A 220 -6.66 -26.23 4.32
C THR A 220 -7.09 -26.56 2.88
N THR A 221 -6.28 -26.20 1.89
CA THR A 221 -6.40 -26.60 0.48
C THR A 221 -5.10 -26.29 -0.26
N GLY A 222 -4.57 -27.25 -1.03
CA GLY A 222 -3.41 -27.04 -1.89
C GLY A 222 -2.10 -26.83 -1.11
N LEU A 223 -1.39 -25.74 -1.42
CA LEU A 223 -0.04 -25.44 -0.93
C LEU A 223 -0.01 -24.61 0.38
N ASN A 224 -1.12 -24.45 1.11
CA ASN A 224 -1.20 -23.55 2.26
C ASN A 224 -1.59 -24.25 3.56
N TRP A 225 -0.73 -24.11 4.57
CA TRP A 225 -0.97 -24.54 5.94
C TRP A 225 -1.40 -23.36 6.79
N ARG A 226 -2.47 -23.53 7.55
CA ARG A 226 -3.08 -22.46 8.34
C ARG A 226 -3.31 -22.89 9.78
N GLY A 227 -3.33 -21.89 10.65
CA GLY A 227 -3.67 -22.04 12.06
C GLY A 227 -3.86 -20.68 12.70
N THR A 228 -4.45 -20.69 13.89
CA THR A 228 -4.72 -19.49 14.68
C THR A 228 -4.03 -19.64 16.03
N ILE A 229 -3.27 -18.62 16.43
CA ILE A 229 -2.66 -18.53 17.76
C ILE A 229 -3.55 -17.64 18.61
N ALA A 230 -3.95 -18.12 19.79
CA ALA A 230 -4.79 -17.34 20.67
C ALA A 230 -3.98 -16.18 21.26
N LYS A 231 -4.60 -14.99 21.34
CA LYS A 231 -3.92 -13.75 21.73
C LYS A 231 -3.24 -13.82 23.10
N GLU A 232 -3.81 -14.59 24.03
CA GLU A 232 -3.30 -14.80 25.37
C GLU A 232 -2.01 -15.63 25.43
N GLN A 233 -1.64 -16.31 24.34
CA GLN A 233 -0.45 -17.17 24.26
C GLN A 233 0.80 -16.41 23.79
N VAL A 234 0.64 -15.18 23.31
CA VAL A 234 1.73 -14.36 22.77
C VAL A 234 1.95 -13.14 23.64
N LEU A 235 3.21 -12.91 24.01
CA LEU A 235 3.66 -11.76 24.79
C LEU A 235 4.93 -11.18 24.17
N ALA A 236 4.82 -9.99 23.60
CA ALA A 236 5.94 -9.28 22.98
C ALA A 236 6.70 -8.42 24.00
N ALA A 237 8.01 -8.28 23.81
CA ALA A 237 8.78 -7.30 24.56
C ALA A 237 8.56 -5.93 23.91
N ILE A 238 7.91 -5.02 24.63
CA ILE A 238 7.61 -3.67 24.14
C ILE A 238 8.73 -2.71 24.54
N GLY A 239 9.33 -2.05 23.56
CA GLY A 239 10.27 -0.96 23.74
C GLY A 239 9.57 0.34 24.18
N ALA A 240 10.37 1.31 24.62
CA ALA A 240 9.86 2.62 25.07
C ALA A 240 9.12 3.41 23.96
N ASP A 241 9.28 3.03 22.70
CA ASP A 241 8.58 3.58 21.54
C ASP A 241 7.21 2.93 21.28
N GLY A 242 6.78 2.00 22.16
CA GLY A 242 5.52 1.27 22.03
C GLY A 242 5.54 0.18 20.96
N ARG A 243 6.73 -0.18 20.44
CA ARG A 243 6.90 -1.25 19.44
C ARG A 243 7.60 -2.44 20.05
N GLY A 244 7.26 -3.63 19.58
CA GLY A 244 7.88 -4.88 19.97
C GLY A 244 7.86 -5.89 18.84
N GLU A 245 8.54 -7.00 19.05
CA GLU A 245 8.61 -8.08 18.08
C GLU A 245 8.53 -9.43 18.77
N VAL A 246 7.90 -10.40 18.11
CA VAL A 246 7.91 -11.81 18.53
C VAL A 246 8.47 -12.64 17.38
N ARG A 247 9.51 -13.43 17.69
CA ARG A 247 10.13 -14.34 16.74
C ARG A 247 9.40 -15.69 16.78
N PHE A 248 9.06 -16.17 15.60
CA PHE A 248 8.48 -17.49 15.36
C PHE A 248 9.43 -18.33 14.51
N ASP A 249 9.73 -19.53 14.98
CA ASP A 249 10.43 -20.55 14.21
C ASP A 249 9.39 -21.50 13.61
N VAL A 250 9.42 -21.63 12.28
CA VAL A 250 8.51 -22.44 11.47
C VAL A 250 9.31 -23.61 10.92
N SER A 251 8.82 -24.84 11.07
CA SER A 251 9.47 -26.03 10.52
C SER A 251 8.49 -26.95 9.80
N ALA A 252 8.97 -27.53 8.70
CA ALA A 252 8.26 -28.50 7.89
C ALA A 252 9.28 -29.52 7.37
N GLY A 253 9.18 -30.78 7.83
CA GLY A 253 10.20 -31.79 7.55
C GLY A 253 11.58 -31.38 8.08
N THR A 254 12.58 -31.32 7.20
CA THR A 254 13.95 -30.90 7.54
C THR A 254 14.21 -29.41 7.34
N LEU A 255 13.23 -28.66 6.82
CA LEU A 255 13.36 -27.22 6.57
C LEU A 255 12.86 -26.42 7.76
N ALA A 256 13.52 -25.29 7.99
CA ALA A 256 13.11 -24.30 8.97
C ALA A 256 13.19 -22.89 8.37
N ALA A 257 12.27 -22.03 8.78
CA ALA A 257 12.25 -20.61 8.47
C ALA A 257 11.94 -19.82 9.74
N VAL A 258 12.39 -18.57 9.78
CA VAL A 258 12.13 -17.66 10.90
C VAL A 258 11.23 -16.54 10.39
N TYR A 259 10.19 -16.24 11.14
CA TYR A 259 9.32 -15.09 10.90
C TYR A 259 9.28 -14.21 12.14
N THR A 260 9.33 -12.90 11.94
CA THR A 260 9.19 -11.94 13.03
C THR A 260 7.86 -11.20 12.87
N LEU A 261 7.00 -11.32 13.86
CA LEU A 261 5.77 -10.53 13.96
C LEU A 261 6.08 -9.23 14.67
N SER A 262 5.90 -8.10 13.97
CA SER A 262 5.92 -6.79 14.61
C SER A 262 4.64 -6.57 15.42
N VAL A 263 4.78 -5.97 16.59
CA VAL A 263 3.70 -5.68 17.53
C VAL A 263 3.77 -4.20 17.89
N ASN A 264 2.64 -3.51 17.84
CA ASN A 264 2.54 -2.10 18.22
C ASN A 264 1.49 -1.98 19.33
N VAL A 265 1.84 -1.33 20.43
CA VAL A 265 0.86 -0.98 21.46
C VAL A 265 -0.21 -0.08 20.83
N ALA A 266 -1.47 -0.39 21.09
CA ALA A 266 -2.57 0.49 20.72
C ALA A 266 -2.30 1.86 21.32
N ALA A 267 -2.21 2.90 20.47
CA ALA A 267 -2.17 4.26 20.97
C ALA A 267 -3.41 4.47 21.85
N ALA A 268 -3.23 4.58 23.16
CA ALA A 268 -4.32 4.83 24.07
C ALA A 268 -4.96 6.15 23.66
N SER A 269 -6.29 6.17 23.48
CA SER A 269 -6.99 7.41 23.13
C SER A 269 -6.56 8.51 24.09
N PRO A 270 -6.23 9.73 23.62
CA PRO A 270 -5.78 10.80 24.51
C PRO A 270 -6.83 11.03 25.60
N PRO A 271 -6.42 11.46 26.80
CA PRO A 271 -7.38 11.72 27.86
C PRO A 271 -8.41 12.76 27.41
N VAL A 272 -9.64 12.65 27.87
CA VAL A 272 -10.71 13.59 27.54
C VAL A 272 -11.37 14.06 28.83
N ILE A 273 -11.31 15.37 29.10
CA ILE A 273 -12.05 15.96 30.21
C ILE A 273 -13.52 16.08 29.79
N THR A 274 -14.39 15.25 30.35
CA THR A 274 -15.82 15.21 30.02
C THR A 274 -16.62 16.25 30.80
N THR A 275 -16.26 16.49 32.07
CA THR A 275 -16.87 17.53 32.89
C THR A 275 -15.84 18.21 33.80
N ALA A 276 -16.03 19.49 34.06
CA ALA A 276 -15.30 20.25 35.07
C ALA A 276 -16.25 21.21 35.76
N THR A 277 -16.34 21.13 37.09
CA THR A 277 -17.32 21.89 37.88
C THR A 277 -16.71 22.47 39.15
N ILE A 278 -17.29 23.58 39.58
CA ILE A 278 -17.01 24.23 40.86
C ILE A 278 -18.35 24.28 41.59
N ASP A 279 -18.41 23.77 42.82
CA ASP A 279 -19.65 23.64 43.59
C ASP A 279 -20.29 24.99 44.00
N ARG A 280 -19.56 26.09 43.83
CA ARG A 280 -20.00 27.46 44.15
C ARG A 280 -19.97 28.40 42.95
N SER A 281 -21.04 29.17 42.80
CA SER A 281 -21.15 30.29 41.85
C SER A 281 -22.14 31.34 42.38
N PRO A 282 -21.70 32.55 42.75
CA PRO A 282 -20.31 33.01 42.80
C PRO A 282 -19.52 32.37 43.95
N VAL A 283 -18.18 32.43 43.88
CA VAL A 283 -17.30 32.09 45.01
C VAL A 283 -17.20 33.30 45.94
N THR A 284 -17.67 33.14 47.17
CA THR A 284 -17.72 34.24 48.14
C THR A 284 -16.48 34.30 49.02
N VAL A 285 -15.81 35.46 49.02
CA VAL A 285 -14.69 35.76 49.92
C VAL A 285 -15.04 36.89 50.89
N ALA A 286 -14.50 36.83 52.11
CA ALA A 286 -14.68 37.86 53.12
C ALA A 286 -13.34 38.43 53.58
N LYS A 287 -13.37 39.69 54.03
CA LYS A 287 -12.24 40.34 54.70
C LYS A 287 -11.96 39.64 56.05
N PRO A 288 -10.69 39.58 56.50
CA PRO A 288 -10.40 39.24 57.88
C PRO A 288 -10.81 40.40 58.79
N ALA A 289 -11.04 40.12 60.07
CA ALA A 289 -11.62 41.05 61.05
C ALA A 289 -10.83 42.36 61.29
N THR A 290 -9.69 42.55 60.63
CA THR A 290 -8.72 43.64 60.81
C THR A 290 -9.06 44.94 60.06
N GLY A 291 -10.25 45.07 59.46
CA GLY A 291 -10.74 46.32 58.85
C GLY A 291 -10.10 46.72 57.51
N ARG A 292 -9.24 45.88 56.92
CA ARG A 292 -8.60 46.16 55.61
C ARG A 292 -9.52 45.86 54.44
N THR A 293 -9.39 46.56 53.31
CA THR A 293 -10.22 46.30 52.12
C THR A 293 -9.71 45.09 51.33
N CYS A 294 -10.55 44.43 50.53
CA CYS A 294 -10.08 43.34 49.65
C CYS A 294 -9.11 43.83 48.56
N ALA A 295 -8.96 45.14 48.37
CA ALA A 295 -7.94 45.73 47.51
C ALA A 295 -6.54 45.74 48.18
N ASP A 296 -6.46 45.58 49.50
CA ASP A 296 -5.21 45.61 50.26
C ASP A 296 -4.61 44.18 50.40
N ARG A 297 -3.81 43.81 49.40
CA ARG A 297 -2.79 42.73 49.38
C ARG A 297 -2.92 41.63 50.46
N ASN A 298 -3.62 40.54 50.11
CA ASN A 298 -3.51 39.18 50.68
C ASN A 298 -4.46 38.77 51.83
N GLN A 299 -5.64 39.37 51.93
CA GLN A 299 -6.47 39.17 53.12
C GLN A 299 -7.84 38.53 52.91
N CYS A 300 -8.36 38.52 51.68
CA CYS A 300 -9.70 37.96 51.46
C CYS A 300 -9.66 36.43 51.39
N GLN A 301 -10.44 35.83 52.27
CA GLN A 301 -10.49 34.40 52.48
C GLN A 301 -11.83 33.87 52.01
N ASN A 302 -11.85 32.68 51.40
CA ASN A 302 -13.11 32.01 51.15
C ASN A 302 -13.84 31.74 52.46
N THR A 303 -15.13 32.07 52.48
CA THR A 303 -15.98 31.95 53.68
C THR A 303 -16.37 30.50 53.97
N THR A 304 -16.45 29.68 52.92
CA THR A 304 -16.78 28.25 52.97
C THR A 304 -15.76 27.46 52.15
N ASP A 305 -15.73 26.14 52.37
CA ASP A 305 -15.01 25.22 51.48
C ASP A 305 -15.49 25.38 50.03
N VAL A 306 -14.55 25.30 49.10
CA VAL A 306 -14.79 25.30 47.65
C VAL A 306 -14.29 23.99 47.09
N VAL A 307 -15.16 23.27 46.38
CA VAL A 307 -14.89 21.95 45.82
C VAL A 307 -14.80 22.05 44.30
N PHE A 308 -13.68 21.59 43.77
CA PHE A 308 -13.42 21.42 42.35
C PHE A 308 -13.55 19.95 42.01
N THR A 309 -14.37 19.63 41.02
CA THR A 309 -14.59 18.25 40.54
C THR A 309 -14.38 18.21 39.04
N VAL A 310 -13.66 17.19 38.57
CA VAL A 310 -13.40 16.96 37.15
C VAL A 310 -13.57 15.48 36.84
N THR A 311 -14.21 15.17 35.72
CA THR A 311 -14.31 13.82 35.18
C THR A 311 -13.46 13.72 33.93
N VAL A 312 -12.61 12.69 33.86
CA VAL A 312 -11.67 12.46 32.75
C VAL A 312 -11.73 11.01 32.32
N ASP A 313 -11.96 10.81 31.03
CA ASP A 313 -11.85 9.49 30.39
C ASP A 313 -10.41 9.26 29.93
N GLY A 314 -9.95 8.02 29.99
CA GLY A 314 -8.63 7.63 29.49
C GLY A 314 -7.44 7.88 30.42
N LEU A 315 -7.69 8.03 31.73
CA LEU A 315 -6.68 8.09 32.78
C LEU A 315 -6.80 6.95 33.81
N ASP A 316 -5.67 6.47 34.31
CA ASP A 316 -5.53 5.55 35.45
C ASP A 316 -5.32 6.35 36.75
N ALA A 317 -6.20 6.17 37.73
CA ALA A 317 -6.16 6.90 39.00
C ALA A 317 -4.90 6.64 39.86
N THR A 318 -4.16 5.57 39.61
CA THR A 318 -2.95 5.18 40.35
C THR A 318 -1.66 5.72 39.72
N GLN A 319 -1.69 6.03 38.43
CA GLN A 319 -0.50 6.44 37.67
C GLN A 319 -0.59 7.87 37.15
N ASP A 320 -1.80 8.36 36.86
CA ASP A 320 -2.01 9.63 36.16
C ASP A 320 -2.36 10.78 37.10
N SER A 321 -2.28 12.01 36.59
CA SER A 321 -2.48 13.21 37.38
C SER A 321 -3.45 14.19 36.72
N VAL A 322 -4.22 14.89 37.55
CA VAL A 322 -5.04 16.02 37.12
C VAL A 322 -4.66 17.23 37.97
N ILE A 323 -4.36 18.34 37.31
CA ILE A 323 -3.86 19.57 37.93
C ILE A 323 -4.88 20.69 37.72
N LEU A 324 -5.20 21.41 38.78
CA LEU A 324 -5.92 22.69 38.72
C LEU A 324 -4.92 23.83 38.76
N GLN A 325 -5.02 24.75 37.80
CA GLN A 325 -4.29 26.00 37.71
C GLN A 325 -5.25 27.20 37.84
N TYR A 326 -4.92 28.15 38.71
CA TYR A 326 -5.66 29.42 38.83
C TYR A 326 -4.74 30.59 39.17
N GLN A 327 -5.19 31.79 38.83
CA GLN A 327 -4.42 33.02 39.05
C GLN A 327 -4.62 33.56 40.47
N LEU A 328 -3.51 33.90 41.12
CA LEU A 328 -3.45 34.57 42.42
C LEU A 328 -3.54 36.09 42.25
N HIS A 329 -3.72 36.80 43.36
CA HIS A 329 -3.90 38.25 43.36
C HIS A 329 -2.67 39.04 42.90
N ASP A 330 -1.47 38.52 43.12
CA ASP A 330 -0.21 39.11 42.64
C ASP A 330 0.04 38.87 41.14
N GLY A 331 -0.92 38.23 40.45
CA GLY A 331 -0.84 37.89 39.03
C GLY A 331 -0.13 36.57 38.75
N SER A 332 0.48 35.93 39.75
CA SER A 332 1.12 34.61 39.61
C SER A 332 0.07 33.49 39.48
N PHE A 333 0.50 32.30 39.06
CA PHE A 333 -0.37 31.12 38.95
C PHE A 333 -0.03 30.11 40.04
N GLN A 334 -1.06 29.49 40.61
CA GLN A 334 -0.93 28.36 41.51
C GLN A 334 -1.43 27.09 40.83
N GLU A 335 -0.63 26.03 40.91
CA GLU A 335 -0.98 24.69 40.47
C GLU A 335 -1.19 23.78 41.68
N VAL A 336 -2.28 23.00 41.67
CA VAL A 336 -2.63 22.09 42.75
C VAL A 336 -3.11 20.76 42.15
N PRO A 337 -2.52 19.62 42.53
CA PRO A 337 -3.01 18.31 42.08
C PRO A 337 -4.36 18.00 42.73
N LEU A 338 -5.24 17.36 41.96
CA LEU A 338 -6.49 16.79 42.46
C LEU A 338 -6.26 15.34 42.89
N ALA A 339 -7.01 14.89 43.89
CA ALA A 339 -7.01 13.50 44.32
C ALA A 339 -8.09 12.70 43.57
N PRO A 340 -7.82 11.47 43.13
CA PRO A 340 -8.86 10.60 42.59
C PRO A 340 -9.90 10.29 43.67
N THR A 341 -11.16 10.13 43.25
CA THR A 341 -12.28 9.78 44.13
C THR A 341 -12.62 8.30 44.01
N THR A 342 -13.60 7.84 44.79
CA THR A 342 -14.14 6.49 44.67
C THR A 342 -14.97 6.29 43.39
N VAL A 343 -15.37 7.37 42.72
CA VAL A 343 -16.03 7.32 41.42
C VAL A 343 -14.96 7.22 40.33
N SER A 344 -15.06 6.18 39.50
CA SER A 344 -14.12 5.95 38.41
C SER A 344 -14.06 7.17 37.47
N GLY A 345 -12.85 7.57 37.10
CA GLY A 345 -12.64 8.72 36.22
C GLY A 345 -12.99 10.07 36.84
N GLN A 346 -13.11 10.19 38.17
CA GLN A 346 -13.40 11.47 38.82
C GLN A 346 -12.29 11.87 39.81
N TRP A 347 -11.85 13.12 39.71
CA TRP A 347 -10.85 13.74 40.59
C TRP A 347 -11.44 14.95 41.29
N GLN A 348 -10.97 15.22 42.51
CA GLN A 348 -11.48 16.30 43.35
C GLN A 348 -10.38 17.03 44.12
N LEU A 349 -10.55 18.35 44.29
CA LEU A 349 -9.79 19.17 45.21
C LEU A 349 -10.76 19.97 46.08
N THR A 350 -10.52 19.97 47.39
CA THR A 350 -11.24 20.84 48.34
C THR A 350 -10.31 21.93 48.83
N VAL A 351 -10.61 23.18 48.45
CA VAL A 351 -9.96 24.37 49.02
C VAL A 351 -10.75 24.77 50.26
N ARG A 352 -10.17 24.49 51.43
CA ARG A 352 -10.82 24.75 52.73
C ARG A 352 -11.12 26.22 52.93
N ALA A 353 -12.14 26.53 53.70
CA ALA A 353 -12.45 27.89 54.17
C ALA A 353 -11.22 28.55 54.82
N ARG A 354 -11.21 29.87 54.84
CA ARG A 354 -10.11 30.68 55.42
C ARG A 354 -8.79 30.63 54.65
N THR A 355 -8.80 30.24 53.38
CA THR A 355 -7.61 30.27 52.51
C THR A 355 -7.57 31.52 51.63
N THR A 356 -6.40 32.13 51.48
CA THR A 356 -6.19 33.41 50.80
C THR A 356 -5.88 33.26 49.30
N LYS A 357 -6.59 32.35 48.61
CA LYS A 357 -6.14 31.84 47.31
C LYS A 357 -6.90 32.36 46.09
N PHE A 358 -7.97 33.13 46.27
CA PHE A 358 -8.81 33.55 45.16
C PHE A 358 -8.70 35.06 44.85
N LEU A 359 -8.52 35.38 43.58
CA LEU A 359 -8.53 36.75 43.09
C LEU A 359 -9.97 37.25 42.87
N VAL A 360 -10.38 38.29 43.59
CA VAL A 360 -11.73 38.90 43.47
C VAL A 360 -11.93 39.53 42.09
N GLY A 361 -13.11 39.37 41.50
CA GLY A 361 -13.49 39.95 40.22
C GLY A 361 -14.51 39.09 39.46
N THR A 362 -15.09 39.66 38.40
CA THR A 362 -16.01 38.94 37.50
C THR A 362 -15.23 38.01 36.57
N ALA A 363 -15.77 36.82 36.30
CA ALA A 363 -15.28 35.84 35.33
C ALA A 363 -13.81 35.40 35.49
N ARG A 364 -13.45 34.82 36.64
CA ARG A 364 -12.12 34.22 36.86
C ARG A 364 -12.03 32.82 36.26
N SER A 365 -10.98 32.56 35.50
CA SER A 365 -10.72 31.29 34.83
C SER A 365 -9.97 30.31 35.74
N PHE A 366 -10.54 29.12 35.88
CA PHE A 366 -9.96 27.97 36.57
C PHE A 366 -9.65 26.90 35.53
N ARG A 367 -8.37 26.66 35.23
CA ARG A 367 -7.92 25.73 34.20
C ARG A 367 -7.62 24.37 34.83
N PHE A 368 -8.19 23.32 34.27
CA PHE A 368 -7.90 21.93 34.61
C PHE A 368 -7.04 21.34 33.50
N THR A 369 -5.98 20.64 33.87
CA THR A 369 -5.10 19.91 32.95
C THR A 369 -4.99 18.46 33.42
N ALA A 370 -5.53 17.54 32.62
CA ALA A 370 -5.34 16.10 32.75
C ALA A 370 -4.03 15.70 32.07
N ILE A 371 -3.22 14.89 32.73
CA ILE A 371 -1.92 14.42 32.24
C ILE A 371 -1.85 12.91 32.45
N ARG A 372 -1.68 12.18 31.35
CA ARG A 372 -1.40 10.74 31.38
C ARG A 372 0.10 10.51 31.52
N SER A 373 0.51 9.82 32.57
CA SER A 373 1.92 9.58 32.91
C SER A 373 2.59 8.61 31.95
N ALA A 374 1.83 7.69 31.34
CA ALA A 374 2.37 6.67 30.43
C ALA A 374 3.00 7.25 29.14
N ASP A 375 2.44 8.34 28.60
CA ASP A 375 2.84 8.90 27.30
C ASP A 375 2.86 10.43 27.26
N GLY A 376 2.57 11.11 28.37
CA GLY A 376 2.51 12.57 28.45
C GLY A 376 1.32 13.18 27.72
N ALA A 377 0.33 12.39 27.29
CA ALA A 377 -0.86 12.92 26.64
C ALA A 377 -1.63 13.83 27.61
N THR A 378 -2.09 14.98 27.12
CA THR A 378 -2.77 15.99 27.93
C THR A 378 -4.12 16.38 27.37
N ALA A 379 -5.04 16.74 28.25
CA ALA A 379 -6.27 17.45 27.93
C ALA A 379 -6.48 18.58 28.91
N ALA A 380 -7.03 19.70 28.44
CA ALA A 380 -7.29 20.84 29.28
C ALA A 380 -8.67 21.44 29.03
N THR A 381 -9.29 21.93 30.09
CA THR A 381 -10.54 22.70 30.03
C THR A 381 -10.48 23.85 31.04
N ALA A 382 -11.32 24.86 30.87
CA ALA A 382 -11.39 25.98 31.80
C ALA A 382 -12.83 26.29 32.18
N VAL A 383 -13.04 26.58 33.46
CA VAL A 383 -14.34 27.01 34.00
C VAL A 383 -14.20 28.45 34.48
N ALA A 384 -15.07 29.35 33.99
CA ALA A 384 -15.14 30.72 34.48
C ALA A 384 -16.18 30.86 35.60
N ARG A 385 -15.81 31.47 36.72
CA ARG A 385 -16.72 31.80 37.83
C ARG A 385 -16.46 33.18 38.39
N ASP A 386 -17.52 33.84 38.82
CA ASP A 386 -17.42 35.09 39.55
C ASP A 386 -16.88 34.84 40.96
N VAL A 387 -15.93 35.67 41.39
CA VAL A 387 -15.40 35.67 42.75
C VAL A 387 -15.77 37.01 43.37
N VAL A 388 -16.72 37.01 44.30
CA VAL A 388 -17.30 38.22 44.88
C VAL A 388 -16.85 38.41 46.32
N SER A 389 -16.58 39.66 46.69
CA SER A 389 -16.40 40.04 48.10
C SER A 389 -17.77 40.24 48.72
N THR A 390 -18.00 39.64 49.89
CA THR A 390 -19.06 40.10 50.82
C THR A 390 -18.69 41.42 51.48
#